data_AF-A0A3M0M3Z3-F1
#
_entry.id   AF-A0A3M0M3Z3-F1
#
_cell.length_a   1.000
_cell.length_b   1.000
_cell.length_c   1.000
_cell.angle_alpha   90.00
_cell.angle_beta   90.00
_cell.angle_gamma   90.00
#
_symmetry.space_group_name_H-M   'P 1'
#
loop_
_entity.id
_entity.type
_entity.pdbx_description
1 polymer ?
#
loop_
_entity_poly.entity_id
_entity_poly.type
_entity_poly.pdbx_seq_one_letter_code
_entity_poly.pdbx_strand_id
1 'polypeptide(L)'
;MKLAIFVAVLAGLPAPLLADEHYGSLPMRELLDQCEAAVKEDPSGNVAKGAGEALLDREGVIFNLRDSSRGMACLEEIYGEEFAFDPPSGRFMRMSETIPVEGARPERPNPGKMYERRLRAACYGKLAEDEFAALTEPLCAKIFKSEGLSDE
;
A
#
# COMPACT_ATOMS: atom_id res chain seq x y z
N MET A 1 25.69 -9.79 60.86
CA MET A 1 24.39 -10.33 61.34
C MET A 1 23.31 -9.27 61.16
N LYS A 2 22.14 -9.68 60.64
CA LYS A 2 20.88 -8.93 60.45
C LYS A 2 20.87 -7.85 59.36
N LEU A 3 19.79 -7.58 58.63
CA LEU A 3 18.65 -8.30 58.06
C LEU A 3 17.85 -7.19 57.35
N ALA A 4 17.50 -7.40 56.08
CA ALA A 4 16.40 -6.84 55.28
C ALA A 4 15.81 -5.43 55.60
N ILE A 5 15.51 -4.67 54.53
CA ILE A 5 14.12 -4.31 54.17
C ILE A 5 14.12 -3.88 52.69
N PHE A 6 13.35 -4.61 51.89
CA PHE A 6 12.88 -4.24 50.57
C PHE A 6 11.76 -3.20 50.73
N VAL A 7 11.81 -2.09 50.00
CA VAL A 7 10.62 -1.31 49.65
C VAL A 7 10.69 -1.00 48.16
N ALA A 8 9.88 -1.73 47.39
CA ALA A 8 9.55 -1.40 46.02
C ALA A 8 8.61 -0.18 46.04
N VAL A 9 9.02 0.91 45.39
CA VAL A 9 8.11 2.00 45.03
C VAL A 9 7.88 1.91 43.53
N LEU A 10 6.77 1.25 43.18
CA LEU A 10 6.08 1.40 41.90
C LEU A 10 5.57 2.84 41.82
N ALA A 11 6.31 3.72 41.15
CA ALA A 11 5.80 5.02 40.71
C ALA A 11 5.55 4.94 39.21
N GLY A 12 4.28 5.16 38.85
CA GLY A 12 3.73 4.96 37.52
C GLY A 12 4.33 5.84 36.44
N LEU A 13 4.44 5.22 35.26
CA LEU A 13 4.54 5.83 33.94
C LEU A 13 3.49 6.95 33.77
N PRO A 14 3.81 7.99 32.98
CA PRO A 14 3.65 7.81 31.55
C PRO A 14 5.02 7.91 30.87
N ALA A 15 5.42 6.82 30.21
CA ALA A 15 6.40 6.92 29.15
C ALA A 15 5.84 7.95 28.16
N PRO A 16 6.55 9.04 27.84
CA PRO A 16 6.27 9.71 26.59
C PRO A 16 6.49 8.63 25.53
N LEU A 17 5.38 8.27 24.87
CA LEU A 17 5.37 7.54 23.62
C LEU A 17 6.53 8.08 22.80
N LEU A 18 7.56 7.24 22.63
CA LEU A 18 8.45 7.35 21.48
C LEU A 18 7.55 7.08 20.28
N ALA A 19 6.85 8.14 19.85
CA ALA A 19 6.42 8.27 18.47
C ALA A 19 7.72 8.33 17.68
N ASP A 20 8.22 7.13 17.35
CA ASP A 20 9.19 6.94 16.30
C ASP A 20 8.47 7.29 15.00
N GLU A 21 8.34 8.59 14.74
CA GLU A 21 7.97 9.14 13.44
C GLU A 21 9.16 9.01 12.49
N HIS A 22 9.69 7.79 12.32
CA HIS A 22 10.36 7.43 11.08
C HIS A 22 9.31 6.84 10.15
N TYR A 23 8.51 7.76 9.59
CA TYR A 23 7.69 7.54 8.41
C TYR A 23 8.61 7.04 7.27
N GLY A 24 8.75 5.72 7.17
CA GLY A 24 9.72 5.00 6.34
C GLY A 24 9.51 5.15 4.84
N SER A 25 9.74 6.35 4.30
CA SER A 25 9.61 6.66 2.88
C SER A 25 10.95 6.80 2.14
N LEU A 26 12.08 6.68 2.84
CA LEU A 26 13.44 6.76 2.27
C LEU A 26 14.08 5.39 1.97
N PRO A 27 14.08 4.38 2.87
CA PRO A 27 14.79 3.11 2.60
C PRO A 27 14.09 2.23 1.55
N MET A 28 12.79 2.41 1.32
CA MET A 28 12.02 1.57 0.41
C MET A 28 12.16 1.97 -1.06
N ARG A 29 12.26 3.28 -1.35
CA ARG A 29 12.55 3.75 -2.71
C ARG A 29 13.93 3.31 -3.15
N GLU A 30 14.89 3.35 -2.24
CA GLU A 30 16.24 2.86 -2.48
C GLU A 30 16.25 1.36 -2.81
N LEU A 31 15.41 0.56 -2.14
CA LEU A 31 15.26 -0.86 -2.44
C LEU A 31 14.65 -1.11 -3.84
N LEU A 32 13.66 -0.30 -4.24
CA LEU A 32 13.11 -0.35 -5.60
C LEU A 32 14.15 0.06 -6.65
N ASP A 33 14.92 1.11 -6.39
CA ASP A 33 15.97 1.58 -7.29
C ASP A 33 17.08 0.53 -7.43
N GLN A 34 17.44 -0.16 -6.33
CA GLN A 34 18.39 -1.28 -6.33
C GLN A 34 17.84 -2.48 -7.13
N CYS A 35 16.56 -2.80 -6.97
CA CYS A 35 15.92 -3.87 -7.71
C CYS A 35 15.94 -3.59 -9.22
N GLU A 36 15.53 -2.39 -9.64
CA GLU A 36 15.52 -1.99 -11.05
C GLU A 36 16.94 -1.95 -11.65
N ALA A 37 17.93 -1.47 -10.88
CA ALA A 37 19.32 -1.48 -11.30
C ALA A 37 19.86 -2.90 -11.48
N ALA A 38 19.57 -3.80 -10.54
CA ALA A 38 20.00 -5.19 -10.59
C ALA A 38 19.37 -5.96 -11.75
N VAL A 39 18.07 -5.78 -11.99
CA VAL A 39 17.36 -6.39 -13.12
C VAL A 39 17.91 -5.92 -14.47
N LYS A 40 18.29 -4.65 -14.57
CA LYS A 40 18.87 -4.09 -15.79
C LYS A 40 20.25 -4.69 -16.11
N GLU A 41 21.01 -5.08 -15.10
CA GLU A 41 22.34 -5.67 -15.26
C GLU A 41 22.25 -7.18 -15.57
N ASP A 42 21.56 -7.95 -14.72
CA ASP A 42 21.29 -9.37 -14.92
C ASP A 42 19.96 -9.74 -14.22
N PRO A 43 18.85 -9.89 -14.97
CA PRO A 43 17.54 -10.21 -14.40
C PRO A 43 17.52 -11.51 -13.59
N SER A 44 18.33 -12.48 -14.00
CA SER A 44 18.38 -13.82 -13.41
C SER A 44 19.49 -13.98 -12.36
N GLY A 45 20.29 -12.93 -12.17
CA GLY A 45 21.47 -12.91 -11.34
C GLY A 45 21.16 -12.96 -9.84
N ASN A 46 22.15 -13.37 -9.05
CA ASN A 46 22.02 -13.47 -7.59
C ASN A 46 21.73 -12.11 -6.93
N VAL A 47 22.23 -11.01 -7.51
CA VAL A 47 21.98 -9.65 -7.01
C VAL A 47 20.51 -9.28 -7.19
N ALA A 48 19.94 -9.53 -8.36
CA ALA A 48 18.53 -9.27 -8.64
C ALA A 48 17.63 -10.11 -7.75
N LYS A 49 17.94 -11.41 -7.57
CA LYS A 49 17.23 -12.29 -6.64
C LYS A 49 17.30 -11.80 -5.19
N GLY A 50 18.46 -11.35 -4.72
CA GLY A 50 18.59 -10.80 -3.37
C GLY A 50 17.76 -9.53 -3.16
N ALA A 51 17.68 -8.64 -4.16
CA ALA A 51 16.82 -7.46 -4.11
C ALA A 51 15.33 -7.83 -4.16
N GLY A 52 14.96 -8.85 -4.97
CA GLY A 52 13.61 -9.40 -5.04
C GLY A 52 13.16 -10.02 -3.72
N GLU A 53 14.00 -10.85 -3.09
CA GLU A 53 13.73 -11.43 -1.77
C GLU A 53 13.56 -10.34 -0.71
N ALA A 54 14.42 -9.32 -0.72
CA ALA A 54 14.30 -8.19 0.20
C ALA A 54 12.99 -7.38 0.00
N LEU A 55 12.43 -7.33 -1.21
CA LEU A 55 11.11 -6.74 -1.46
C LEU A 55 9.97 -7.65 -0.96
N LEU A 56 10.09 -8.97 -1.11
CA LEU A 56 9.09 -9.94 -0.68
C LEU A 56 9.01 -10.09 0.84
N ASP A 57 10.14 -9.98 1.54
CA ASP A 57 10.22 -10.05 3.00
C ASP A 57 9.68 -8.79 3.69
N ARG A 58 9.29 -7.76 2.93
CA ARG A 58 8.79 -6.50 3.48
C ARG A 58 7.28 -6.51 3.67
N GLU A 59 6.89 -6.13 4.89
CA GLU A 59 5.51 -6.00 5.34
C GLU A 59 5.29 -4.64 5.99
N GLY A 60 4.02 -4.21 6.07
CA GLY A 60 3.61 -2.97 6.73
C GLY A 60 3.96 -1.69 5.97
N VAL A 61 4.32 -1.81 4.68
CA VAL A 61 4.76 -0.66 3.87
C VAL A 61 3.58 -0.09 3.09
N ILE A 62 3.36 1.22 3.20
CA ILE A 62 2.36 1.92 2.40
C ILE A 62 2.99 2.34 1.07
N PHE A 63 2.79 1.54 0.04
CA PHE A 63 3.18 1.91 -1.32
C PHE A 63 2.12 2.81 -1.95
N ASN A 64 2.57 3.90 -2.59
CA ASN A 64 1.73 4.57 -3.58
C ASN A 64 1.64 3.69 -4.84
N LEU A 65 0.65 3.95 -5.69
CA LEU A 65 0.37 3.12 -6.87
C LEU A 65 1.57 2.99 -7.82
N ARG A 66 2.40 4.03 -7.92
CA ARG A 66 3.58 4.03 -8.79
C ARG A 66 4.65 3.08 -8.24
N ASP A 67 4.95 3.20 -6.95
CA ASP A 67 5.99 2.41 -6.31
C ASP A 67 5.58 0.93 -6.18
N SER A 68 4.29 0.63 -5.96
CA SER A 68 3.78 -0.76 -6.01
C SER A 68 3.92 -1.36 -7.40
N SER A 69 3.62 -0.60 -8.47
CA SER A 69 3.77 -1.09 -9.85
C SER A 69 5.23 -1.35 -10.23
N ARG A 70 6.16 -0.51 -9.75
CA ARG A 70 7.60 -0.72 -9.93
C ARG A 70 8.07 -2.00 -9.26
N GLY A 71 7.65 -2.23 -8.01
CA GLY A 71 8.00 -3.45 -7.28
C GLY A 71 7.46 -4.72 -7.95
N MET A 72 6.19 -4.71 -8.38
CA MET A 72 5.61 -5.84 -9.12
C MET A 72 6.37 -6.11 -10.42
N ALA A 73 6.68 -5.09 -11.22
CA ALA A 73 7.44 -5.25 -12.46
C ALA A 73 8.85 -5.80 -12.20
N CYS A 74 9.53 -5.34 -11.15
CA CYS A 74 10.85 -5.86 -10.81
C CYS A 74 10.80 -7.36 -10.45
N LEU A 75 9.83 -7.74 -9.62
CA LEU A 75 9.64 -9.14 -9.21
C LEU A 75 9.23 -10.04 -10.39
N GLU A 76 8.38 -9.54 -11.28
CA GLU A 76 7.99 -10.25 -12.52
C GLU A 76 9.21 -10.58 -13.38
N GLU A 77 10.16 -9.64 -13.54
CA GLU A 77 11.34 -9.90 -14.37
C GLU A 77 12.38 -10.81 -13.70
N ILE A 78 12.45 -10.84 -12.37
CA ILE A 78 13.36 -11.72 -11.64
C ILE A 78 12.88 -13.17 -11.66
N TYR A 79 11.58 -13.37 -11.42
CA TYR A 79 11.02 -14.70 -11.16
C TYR A 79 10.21 -15.25 -12.34
N GLY A 80 9.84 -14.43 -13.33
CA GLY A 80 9.02 -14.85 -14.47
C GLY A 80 7.58 -15.22 -14.08
N GLU A 81 7.10 -14.74 -12.93
CA GLU A 81 5.78 -15.02 -12.36
C GLU A 81 5.06 -13.71 -12.05
N GLU A 82 3.72 -13.70 -12.07
CA GLU A 82 2.93 -12.51 -11.73
C GLU A 82 2.88 -12.28 -10.21
N PHE A 83 3.02 -11.01 -9.81
CA PHE A 83 2.93 -10.58 -8.41
C PHE A 83 1.79 -9.59 -8.20
N ALA A 84 1.23 -9.61 -7.00
CA ALA A 84 0.28 -8.62 -6.52
C ALA A 84 0.85 -7.89 -5.30
N PHE A 85 0.45 -6.64 -5.13
CA PHE A 85 0.69 -5.89 -3.90
C PHE A 85 -0.59 -5.88 -3.07
N ASP A 86 -0.53 -6.30 -1.81
CA ASP A 86 -1.66 -6.26 -0.88
C ASP A 86 -1.64 -4.96 -0.05
N PRO A 87 -2.52 -3.98 -0.33
CA PRO A 87 -2.49 -2.71 0.38
C PRO A 87 -2.76 -2.80 1.90
N PRO A 88 -3.67 -3.66 2.40
CA PRO A 88 -3.88 -3.88 3.83
C PRO A 88 -2.64 -4.35 4.59
N SER A 89 -1.90 -5.34 4.08
CA SER A 89 -0.70 -5.86 4.75
C SER A 89 0.60 -5.17 4.32
N GLY A 90 0.57 -4.40 3.24
CA GLY A 90 1.71 -3.62 2.77
C GLY A 90 2.86 -4.48 2.24
N ARG A 91 2.54 -5.61 1.59
CA ARG A 91 3.52 -6.60 1.09
C ARG A 91 3.28 -6.98 -0.36
N PHE A 92 4.32 -7.47 -1.02
CA PHE A 92 4.20 -8.17 -2.29
C PHE A 92 3.88 -9.65 -2.05
N MET A 93 3.08 -10.24 -2.95
CA MET A 93 2.69 -11.65 -2.90
C MET A 93 2.72 -12.22 -4.30
N ARG A 94 3.12 -13.48 -4.42
CA ARG A 94 2.94 -14.19 -5.69
C ARG A 94 1.46 -14.35 -5.95
N MET A 95 1.03 -14.20 -7.19
CA MET A 95 -0.38 -14.43 -7.53
C MET A 95 -0.82 -15.87 -7.24
N SER A 96 0.09 -16.84 -7.28
CA SER A 96 -0.16 -18.23 -6.87
C SER A 96 -0.48 -18.39 -5.37
N GLU A 97 -0.03 -17.45 -4.54
CA GLU A 97 -0.27 -17.42 -3.08
C GLU A 97 -1.51 -16.60 -2.72
N THR A 98 -2.09 -15.85 -3.67
CA THR A 98 -3.35 -15.16 -3.43
C THR A 98 -4.45 -16.18 -3.25
N ILE A 99 -5.05 -16.23 -2.04
CA ILE A 99 -6.25 -17.02 -1.80
C ILE A 99 -7.30 -16.51 -2.79
N PRO A 100 -7.85 -17.34 -3.69
CA PRO A 100 -8.91 -16.91 -4.57
C PRO A 100 -10.11 -16.64 -3.68
N VAL A 101 -10.38 -15.37 -3.40
CA VAL A 101 -11.74 -14.97 -3.05
C VAL A 101 -12.55 -15.27 -4.32
N GLU A 102 -13.36 -16.34 -4.27
CA GLU A 102 -14.20 -16.79 -5.36
C GLU A 102 -14.81 -15.60 -6.12
N GLY A 103 -14.38 -15.39 -7.37
CA GLY A 103 -15.01 -14.45 -8.31
C GLY A 103 -14.19 -13.25 -8.78
N ALA A 104 -12.98 -12.98 -8.28
CA ALA A 104 -12.20 -11.85 -8.79
C ALA A 104 -10.74 -12.24 -9.06
N ARG A 105 -10.43 -12.56 -10.31
CA ARG A 105 -9.09 -12.33 -10.85
C ARG A 105 -8.79 -10.85 -10.56
N PRO A 106 -7.72 -10.48 -9.82
CA PRO A 106 -7.37 -9.07 -9.70
C PRO A 106 -7.00 -8.61 -11.12
N GLU A 107 -7.93 -7.92 -11.78
CA GLU A 107 -7.62 -7.19 -13.01
C GLU A 107 -6.40 -6.32 -12.68
N ARG A 108 -5.32 -6.46 -13.46
CA ARG A 108 -4.19 -5.52 -13.41
C ARG A 108 -4.78 -4.11 -13.31
N PRO A 109 -4.37 -3.30 -12.31
CA PRO A 109 -5.02 -2.04 -12.02
C PRO A 109 -4.90 -1.14 -13.24
N ASN A 110 -5.96 -1.08 -14.04
CA ASN A 110 -6.01 -0.21 -15.18
C ASN A 110 -6.01 1.22 -14.60
N PRO A 111 -5.00 2.06 -14.87
CA PRO A 111 -4.84 3.35 -14.19
C PRO A 111 -6.09 4.24 -14.29
N GLY A 112 -6.81 4.13 -15.42
CA GLY A 112 -8.10 4.81 -15.62
C GLY A 112 -9.19 4.33 -14.65
N LYS A 113 -9.31 3.02 -14.42
CA LYS A 113 -10.30 2.43 -13.49
C LYS A 113 -10.00 2.79 -12.03
N MET A 114 -8.72 2.94 -11.66
CA MET A 114 -8.33 3.33 -10.29
C MET A 114 -8.64 4.80 -9.99
N TYR A 115 -8.37 5.70 -10.94
CA TYR A 115 -8.76 7.10 -10.83
C TYR A 115 -10.29 7.23 -10.74
N GLU A 116 -11.02 6.56 -11.63
CA GLU A 116 -12.49 6.62 -11.64
C GLU A 116 -13.10 6.05 -10.35
N ARG A 117 -12.57 4.94 -9.83
CA ARG A 117 -13.01 4.34 -8.56
C ARG A 117 -12.75 5.27 -7.36
N ARG A 118 -11.58 5.91 -7.30
CA ARG A 118 -11.25 6.87 -6.22
C ARG A 118 -12.08 8.13 -6.32
N LEU A 119 -12.31 8.62 -7.54
CA LEU A 119 -13.15 9.78 -7.80
C LEU A 119 -14.61 9.49 -7.39
N ARG A 120 -15.17 8.32 -7.75
CA ARG A 120 -16.48 7.89 -7.25
C ARG A 120 -16.52 7.84 -5.73
N ALA A 121 -15.56 7.16 -5.11
CA ALA A 121 -15.53 7.04 -3.65
C ALA A 121 -15.49 8.43 -2.94
N ALA A 122 -14.69 9.36 -3.46
CA ALA A 122 -14.63 10.72 -2.93
C ALA A 122 -15.94 11.51 -3.17
N CYS A 123 -16.55 11.37 -4.35
CA CYS A 123 -17.83 12.01 -4.66
C CYS A 123 -18.96 11.49 -3.77
N TYR A 124 -19.05 10.17 -3.57
CA TYR A 124 -20.03 9.56 -2.67
C TYR A 124 -19.77 9.90 -1.19
N GLY A 125 -18.51 10.02 -0.78
CA GLY A 125 -18.15 10.55 0.53
C GLY A 125 -18.68 11.97 0.73
N LYS A 126 -18.45 12.86 -0.25
CA LYS A 126 -19.03 14.22 -0.23
C LYS A 126 -20.55 14.21 -0.23
N LEU A 127 -21.21 13.34 -1.00
CA LEU A 127 -22.68 13.23 -1.05
C LEU A 127 -23.26 12.87 0.32
N ALA A 128 -22.58 12.02 1.09
CA ALA A 128 -22.98 11.64 2.43
C ALA A 128 -22.77 12.76 3.48
N GLU A 129 -21.83 13.68 3.24
CA GLU A 129 -21.52 14.81 4.12
C GLU A 129 -22.38 16.04 3.82
N ASP A 130 -22.48 16.41 2.54
CA ASP A 130 -23.22 17.57 2.02
C ASP A 130 -23.71 17.27 0.59
N GLU A 131 -24.99 16.93 0.50
CA GLU A 131 -25.64 16.53 -0.74
C GLU A 131 -25.60 17.64 -1.81
N PHE A 132 -25.84 18.89 -1.41
CA PHE A 132 -25.92 20.01 -2.36
C PHE A 132 -24.54 20.36 -2.92
N ALA A 133 -23.50 20.38 -2.07
CA ALA A 133 -22.14 20.60 -2.53
C ALA A 133 -21.66 19.47 -3.45
N ALA A 134 -22.00 18.23 -3.15
CA ALA A 134 -21.62 17.08 -3.97
C ALA A 134 -22.27 17.06 -5.35
N LEU A 135 -23.56 17.44 -5.45
CA LEU A 135 -24.29 17.49 -6.73
C LEU A 135 -23.87 18.67 -7.61
N THR A 136 -23.35 19.76 -7.03
CA THR A 136 -22.92 20.96 -7.76
C THR A 136 -21.42 20.99 -8.10
N GLU A 137 -20.62 20.12 -7.49
CA GLU A 137 -19.20 19.98 -7.78
C GLU A 137 -18.99 19.44 -9.23
N PRO A 138 -18.28 20.17 -10.12
CA PRO A 138 -18.23 19.84 -11.55
C PRO A 138 -17.72 18.44 -11.90
N LEU A 139 -16.84 17.88 -11.06
CA LEU A 139 -16.28 16.53 -11.25
C LEU A 139 -17.25 15.44 -10.78
N CYS A 140 -18.03 15.69 -9.73
CA CYS A 140 -18.98 14.73 -9.17
C CYS A 140 -20.33 14.78 -9.91
N ALA A 141 -20.77 15.97 -10.33
CA ALA A 141 -21.98 16.16 -11.13
C ALA A 141 -21.99 15.30 -12.40
N LYS A 142 -20.85 15.17 -13.09
CA LYS A 142 -20.74 14.29 -14.28
C LYS A 142 -20.97 12.82 -13.96
N ILE A 143 -20.50 12.37 -12.80
CA ILE A 143 -20.66 10.98 -12.33
C ILE A 143 -22.13 10.76 -11.93
N PHE A 144 -22.68 11.65 -11.10
CA PHE A 144 -24.05 11.54 -10.61
C PHE A 144 -25.10 11.66 -11.72
N LYS A 145 -24.85 12.50 -12.74
CA LYS A 145 -25.68 12.57 -13.94
C LYS A 145 -25.69 11.25 -14.72
N SER A 146 -24.54 10.58 -14.83
CA SER A 146 -24.48 9.26 -15.49
C SER A 146 -25.21 8.16 -14.72
N GLU A 147 -25.47 8.37 -13.43
CA GLU A 147 -26.12 7.43 -12.52
C GLU A 147 -27.57 7.84 -12.16
N GLY A 148 -28.08 8.94 -12.73
CA GLY A 148 -29.47 9.40 -12.53
C GLY A 148 -29.73 10.08 -11.18
N LEU A 149 -28.70 10.56 -10.50
CA LEU A 149 -28.78 11.18 -9.16
C LEU A 149 -28.88 12.72 -9.21
N SER A 150 -28.80 13.34 -10.38
CA SER A 150 -29.06 14.77 -10.59
C SER A 150 -29.81 14.98 -11.90
N ASP A 151 -30.85 15.82 -11.88
CA ASP A 151 -31.58 16.22 -13.09
C ASP A 151 -30.88 17.39 -13.81
N GLU A 152 -30.76 17.23 -15.13
CA GLU A 152 -30.19 18.12 -16.19
C GLU A 152 -28.90 18.91 -15.93
#